data_AF-A0AA96V9S6-F1
#
_entry.id   AF-A0AA96V9S6-F1
#
_cell.length_a   1.000
_cell.length_b   1.000
_cell.length_c   1.000
_cell.angle_alpha   90.00
_cell.angle_beta   90.00
_cell.angle_gamma   90.00
#
_symmetry.space_group_name_H-M   'P 1'
#
loop_
_entity.id
_entity.type
_entity.pdbx_description
1 polymer ?
#
loop_
_entity_poly.entity_id
_entity_poly.type
_entity_poly.pdbx_seq_one_letter_code
_entity_poly.pdbx_strand_id
1 'polypeptide(L)'
;MDADIEILETDRFDCLVVNVIKTMTYQGITIEEPFSKGRVYFGKVPADIDIEVGDVLFIGAKPLGEEKDQGSMEVYLYDEEDNKLDWTLIY
;
A
#
# COMPACT_ATOMS: atom_id res chain seq x y z
N MET A 1 -15.51 21.62 6.26
CA MET A 1 -14.61 21.72 5.10
C MET A 1 -13.52 20.73 5.39
N ASP A 2 -13.77 19.48 5.04
CA ASP A 2 -12.78 18.42 5.13
C ASP A 2 -11.69 18.80 4.15
N ALA A 3 -10.50 19.13 4.68
CA ALA A 3 -9.33 19.22 3.84
C ALA A 3 -9.10 17.80 3.33
N ASP A 4 -9.42 17.56 2.06
CA ASP A 4 -8.92 16.40 1.36
C ASP A 4 -7.39 16.45 1.47
N ILE A 5 -6.84 15.68 2.41
CA ILE A 5 -5.41 15.43 2.46
C ILE A 5 -5.13 14.57 1.23
N GLU A 6 -4.81 15.24 0.12
CA GLU A 6 -4.23 14.62 -1.06
C GLU A 6 -2.90 14.01 -0.63
N ILE A 7 -2.75 12.70 -0.82
CA ILE A 7 -1.48 12.01 -0.65
C ILE A 7 -0.54 12.59 -1.70
N LEU A 8 0.47 13.34 -1.26
CA LEU A 8 1.46 13.92 -2.16
C LEU A 8 2.45 12.85 -2.57
N GLU A 9 3.10 13.02 -3.72
CA GLU A 9 4.19 12.13 -4.18
C GLU A 9 5.30 11.98 -3.12
N THR A 10 5.51 13.01 -2.29
CA THR A 10 6.46 13.01 -1.16
C THR A 10 6.05 12.13 0.02
N ASP A 11 4.79 11.69 0.06
CA ASP A 11 4.25 10.80 1.09
C ASP A 11 4.34 9.32 0.68
N ARG A 12 5.02 9.03 -0.45
CA ARG A 12 5.23 7.67 -0.95
C ARG A 12 6.50 7.06 -0.43
N PHE A 13 6.38 5.81 0.00
CA PHE A 13 7.50 5.00 0.48
C PHE A 13 7.76 3.85 -0.48
N ASP A 14 9.00 3.79 -0.98
CA ASP A 14 9.50 2.67 -1.78
C ASP A 14 9.50 1.42 -0.92
N CYS A 15 8.73 0.41 -1.32
CA CYS A 15 8.58 -0.83 -0.59
C CYS A 15 8.91 -2.02 -1.49
N LEU A 16 9.59 -3.02 -0.94
CA LEU A 16 9.94 -4.24 -1.67
C LEU A 16 8.82 -5.27 -1.55
N VAL A 17 8.42 -5.89 -2.66
CA VAL A 17 7.53 -7.04 -2.64
C VAL A 17 8.29 -8.24 -2.07
N VAL A 18 7.81 -8.77 -0.93
CA VAL A 18 8.43 -9.90 -0.22
C VAL A 18 7.61 -11.19 -0.30
N ASN A 19 6.35 -11.10 -0.72
CA ASN A 19 5.49 -12.26 -0.94
C ASN A 19 4.37 -11.95 -1.93
N VAL A 20 4.05 -12.92 -2.78
CA VAL A 20 2.97 -12.87 -3.78
C VAL A 20 2.16 -14.16 -3.70
N ILE A 21 0.84 -14.04 -3.50
CA ILE A 21 -0.12 -15.15 -3.46
C ILE A 21 -1.11 -14.97 -4.61
N LYS A 22 -0.92 -15.70 -5.71
CA LYS A 22 -1.79 -15.58 -6.89
C LYS A 22 -3.08 -16.40 -6.72
N THR A 23 -4.24 -15.79 -7.02
CA THR A 23 -5.54 -16.47 -7.17
C THR A 23 -6.11 -16.20 -8.56
N MET A 24 -7.29 -16.76 -8.91
CA MET A 24 -7.85 -16.58 -10.26
C MET A 24 -8.27 -15.14 -10.59
N THR A 25 -8.71 -14.36 -9.60
CA THR A 25 -9.26 -13.00 -9.84
C THR A 25 -8.37 -11.91 -9.25
N TYR A 26 -7.68 -12.22 -8.16
CA TYR A 26 -6.82 -11.28 -7.44
C TYR A 26 -5.50 -11.93 -7.04
N GLN A 27 -4.54 -11.13 -6.64
CA GLN A 27 -3.33 -11.57 -5.97
C GLN A 27 -3.17 -10.85 -4.63
N GLY A 28 -2.68 -11.60 -3.65
CA GLY A 28 -2.26 -11.09 -2.36
C GLY A 28 -0.81 -10.64 -2.43
N ILE A 29 -0.53 -9.38 -2.16
CA ILE A 29 0.82 -8.81 -2.16
C ILE A 29 1.21 -8.44 -0.73
N THR A 30 2.37 -8.90 -0.28
CA THR A 30 3.01 -8.37 0.93
C THR A 30 4.21 -7.55 0.53
N ILE A 31 4.25 -6.30 0.98
CA ILE A 31 5.41 -5.43 0.81
C ILE A 31 6.12 -5.22 2.15
N GLU A 32 7.40 -4.89 2.10
CA GLU A 32 8.23 -4.51 3.24
C GLU A 32 8.87 -3.14 2.99
N GLU A 33 8.69 -2.22 3.94
CA GLU A 33 9.41 -0.95 3.93
C GLU A 33 10.87 -1.20 4.38
N PRO A 34 11.89 -0.82 3.58
CA PRO A 34 13.28 -1.23 3.80
C PRO A 34 13.89 -0.82 5.15
N PHE A 35 13.54 0.35 5.70
CA PHE A 35 14.15 0.91 6.91
C PHE A 35 13.53 0.36 8.19
N SER A 36 12.21 0.47 8.33
CA SER A 36 11.46 0.02 9.51
C SER A 36 11.23 -1.48 9.54
N LYS A 37 11.35 -2.16 8.39
CA LYS A 37 10.95 -3.57 8.21
C LYS A 37 9.47 -3.82 8.47
N GLY A 38 8.66 -2.76 8.50
CA GLY A 38 7.21 -2.84 8.55
C GLY A 38 6.68 -3.54 7.30
N ARG A 39 5.67 -4.39 7.49
CA ARG A 39 5.04 -5.14 6.40
C ARG A 39 3.56 -4.85 6.32
N VAL A 40 3.07 -4.71 5.10
CA VAL A 40 1.66 -4.48 4.81
C VAL A 40 1.18 -5.49 3.79
N TYR A 41 0.01 -6.07 4.04
CA TYR A 41 -0.64 -7.03 3.14
C TYR A 41 -1.83 -6.40 2.43
N PHE A 42 -1.84 -6.56 1.11
CA PHE A 42 -2.89 -6.14 0.19
C PHE A 42 -3.50 -7.38 -0.45
N GLY A 43 -4.80 -7.59 -0.27
CA GLY A 43 -5.44 -8.86 -0.59
C GLY A 43 -6.19 -8.89 -1.92
N LYS A 44 -6.34 -7.75 -2.59
CA LYS A 44 -7.23 -7.57 -3.74
C LYS A 44 -6.53 -6.85 -4.91
N VAL A 45 -5.23 -7.02 -5.04
CA VAL A 45 -4.50 -6.52 -6.21
C VAL A 45 -4.99 -7.29 -7.45
N PRO A 46 -5.27 -6.63 -8.59
CA PRO A 46 -5.70 -7.32 -9.81
C PRO A 46 -4.71 -8.38 -10.28
N ALA A 47 -5.19 -9.57 -10.68
CA ALA A 47 -4.33 -10.70 -11.05
C ALA A 47 -3.72 -10.60 -12.47
N ASP A 48 -4.18 -9.67 -13.29
CA ASP A 48 -3.67 -9.38 -14.63
C ASP A 48 -2.40 -8.52 -14.64
N ILE A 49 -2.05 -7.94 -13.50
CA ILE A 49 -0.80 -7.20 -13.29
C ILE A 49 0.29 -8.21 -12.92
N ASP A 50 1.42 -8.20 -13.62
CA ASP A 50 2.53 -9.08 -13.29
C ASP A 50 3.39 -8.44 -12.20
N ILE A 51 3.32 -9.00 -10.99
CA ILE A 51 4.08 -8.57 -9.82
C ILE A 51 4.85 -9.79 -9.30
N GLU A 52 6.13 -9.60 -9.07
CA GLU A 52 7.06 -10.61 -8.59
C GLU A 52 7.73 -10.21 -7.27
N VAL A 53 8.30 -11.20 -6.58
CA VAL A 53 9.12 -10.94 -5.39
C VAL A 53 10.40 -10.23 -5.80
N GLY A 54 10.68 -9.10 -5.15
CA GLY A 54 11.81 -8.23 -5.47
C GLY A 54 11.43 -6.94 -6.18
N ASP A 55 10.20 -6.84 -6.69
CA ASP A 55 9.69 -5.61 -7.29
C ASP A 55 9.55 -4.48 -6.26
N VAL A 56 9.58 -3.25 -6.74
CA VAL A 56 9.33 -2.05 -5.93
C VAL A 56 7.93 -1.54 -6.20
N LEU A 57 7.15 -1.38 -5.14
CA LEU A 57 5.83 -0.74 -5.16
C LEU A 57 5.78 0.37 -4.13
N PHE A 58 4.79 1.25 -4.24
CA PHE A 58 4.70 2.44 -3.42
C PHE A 58 3.49 2.40 -2.51
N ILE A 59 3.62 2.90 -1.28
CA ILE A 59 2.47 3.13 -0.40
C ILE A 59 2.26 4.59 -0.08
N GLY A 60 0.98 4.97 -0.03
CA GLY A 60 0.54 6.22 0.60
C GLY A 60 -0.34 5.90 1.80
N ALA A 61 -0.14 6.59 2.93
CA ALA A 61 -0.89 6.37 4.16
C ALA A 61 -1.65 7.62 4.59
N LYS A 62 -2.92 7.46 4.96
CA LYS A 62 -3.80 8.53 5.46
C LYS A 62 -4.37 8.15 6.83
N PRO A 63 -4.18 8.97 7.88
CA PRO A 63 -4.82 8.74 9.17
C PRO A 63 -6.34 8.96 9.07
N LEU A 64 -7.13 8.11 9.75
CA LEU A 64 -8.59 8.17 9.72
C LEU A 64 -9.24 9.02 10.83
N GLY A 65 -8.43 9.66 11.70
CA GLY A 65 -8.92 10.48 12.81
C GLY A 65 -8.17 11.80 12.97
N GLU A 66 -8.78 12.74 13.71
CA GLU A 66 -8.20 14.05 14.03
C GLU A 66 -7.03 13.95 15.03
N GLU A 67 -6.99 12.90 15.84
CA GLU A 67 -5.89 12.62 16.76
C GLU A 67 -4.87 11.68 16.12
N LYS A 68 -3.63 12.16 15.95
CA LYS A 68 -2.48 11.39 15.41
C LYS A 68 -2.22 10.06 16.12
N ASP A 69 -2.74 9.90 17.34
CA ASP A 69 -2.52 8.75 18.21
C ASP A 69 -3.72 7.77 18.28
N GLN A 70 -4.83 8.03 17.57
CA GLN A 70 -6.00 7.14 17.52
C GLN A 70 -5.97 6.20 16.29
N GLY A 71 -4.92 5.37 16.25
CA GLY A 71 -5.01 3.92 16.00
C GLY A 71 -5.65 3.39 14.72
N SER A 72 -5.77 4.17 13.63
CA SER A 72 -6.01 3.56 12.32
C SER A 72 -5.55 4.42 11.13
N MET A 73 -5.02 3.75 10.11
CA MET A 73 -4.54 4.35 8.86
C MET A 73 -5.12 3.60 7.67
N GLU A 74 -5.62 4.35 6.67
CA GLU A 74 -5.81 3.82 5.33
C GLU A 74 -4.46 3.81 4.62
N VAL A 75 -4.07 2.66 4.09
CA VAL A 75 -2.85 2.51 3.31
C VAL A 75 -3.22 2.06 1.91
N TYR A 76 -2.73 2.79 0.93
CA TYR A 76 -2.99 2.59 -0.48
C TYR A 76 -1.72 2.06 -1.15
N LEU A 77 -1.87 1.09 -2.05
CA LEU A 77 -0.77 0.53 -2.86
C LEU A 77 -0.82 1.12 -4.26
N TYR A 78 0.33 1.51 -4.78
CA TYR A 78 0.50 2.09 -6.12
C TYR A 78 1.63 1.39 -6.89
N ASP A 79 1.52 1.40 -8.22
CA ASP A 79 2.63 1.09 -9.13
C ASP A 79 3.50 2.33 -9.41
N GLU A 80 4.50 2.18 -10.30
CA GLU A 80 5.41 3.25 -10.71
C GLU A 80 4.75 4.36 -11.56
N GLU A 81 3.56 4.10 -12.11
CA GLU A 81 2.78 5.04 -12.91
C GLU A 81 1.67 5.72 -12.07
N ASP A 82 1.71 5.56 -10.76
CA ASP A 82 0.74 6.07 -9.79
C ASP A 82 -0.67 5.49 -9.90
N ASN A 83 -0.83 4.36 -10.58
CA ASN A 83 -2.10 3.66 -10.59
C ASN A 83 -2.31 2.99 -9.24
N LYS A 84 -3.47 3.24 -8.64
CA LYS A 84 -3.87 2.58 -7.40
C LYS A 84 -4.20 1.11 -7.66
N LEU A 85 -3.46 0.22 -7.02
CA LEU A 85 -3.57 -1.23 -7.17
C LEU A 85 -4.55 -1.85 -6.17
N ASP A 86 -4.46 -1.44 -4.90
CA ASP A 86 -5.33 -1.90 -3.81
C ASP A 86 -5.25 -0.91 -2.63
N TRP A 87 -5.97 -1.20 -1.55
CA TRP A 87 -5.83 -0.53 -0.28
C TRP A 87 -6.17 -1.46 0.89
N THR A 88 -5.68 -1.11 2.07
CA THR A 88 -5.96 -1.81 3.31
C THR A 88 -6.06 -0.84 4.48
N LEU A 89 -6.51 -1.34 5.62
CA LEU A 89 -6.64 -0.57 6.84
C LEU A 89 -5.77 -1.19 7.92
N ILE A 90 -4.90 -0.38 8.51
CA ILE A 90 -4.01 -0.77 9.61
C ILE A 90 -4.57 -0.15 10.88
N TYR A 91 -4.59 -0.91 11.98
CA TYR A 91 -5.03 -0.48 13.31
C TYR A 91 -3.85 -0.44 14.28
#